data_AF-A0A6N6S1E2-F1
#
_entry.id   AF-A0A6N6S1E2-F1
#
_cell.length_a   1.000
_cell.length_b   1.000
_cell.length_c   1.000
_cell.angle_alpha   90.00
_cell.angle_beta   90.00
_cell.angle_gamma   90.00
#
_symmetry.space_group_name_H-M   'P 1'
#
loop_
_entity.id
_entity.type
_entity.pdbx_description
1 polymer ?
#
loop_
_entity_poly.entity_id
_entity_poly.type
_entity_poly.pdbx_seq_one_letter_code
_entity_poly.pdbx_strand_id
1 'polypeptide(L)'
;MTAFEKLMPDYPLNDDFLAIVGEGTNRIFSKADNKRWAEATRPIVEAFLHAKYFLEMMVKYGKELDYPPVTMPSGWAAVLYLYNLR
;
A
#
# COMPACT_ATOMS: atom_id res chain seq x y z
N MET A 1 -8.51 -6.82 9.01
CA MET A 1 -8.69 -7.33 7.64
C MET A 1 -8.91 -6.17 6.67
N THR A 2 -7.88 -5.76 5.95
CA THR A 2 -7.88 -4.70 4.92
C THR A 2 -8.55 -5.19 3.63
N ALA A 3 -8.81 -4.28 2.69
CA ALA A 3 -9.31 -4.68 1.37
C ALA A 3 -8.29 -5.50 0.56
N PHE A 4 -6.99 -5.24 0.73
CA PHE A 4 -5.93 -5.98 0.06
C PHE A 4 -5.84 -7.44 0.53
N GLU A 5 -5.92 -7.68 1.84
CA GLU A 5 -5.94 -9.05 2.40
C GLU A 5 -7.11 -9.90 1.86
N LYS A 6 -8.24 -9.27 1.53
CA LYS A 6 -9.40 -9.97 0.96
C LYS A 6 -9.19 -10.43 -0.48
N LEU A 7 -8.27 -9.83 -1.22
CA LEU A 7 -8.04 -10.16 -2.64
C LEU A 7 -7.22 -11.45 -2.79
N MET A 8 -6.32 -11.73 -1.86
CA MET A 8 -5.49 -12.94 -1.84
C MET A 8 -5.31 -13.44 -0.40
N PRO A 9 -6.33 -14.08 0.20
CA PRO A 9 -6.34 -14.42 1.63
C PRO A 9 -5.24 -15.41 2.05
N ASP A 10 -4.75 -16.21 1.10
CA ASP A 10 -3.68 -17.19 1.36
C ASP A 10 -2.27 -16.57 1.31
N TYR A 11 -2.15 -15.30 0.91
CA TYR A 11 -0.89 -14.59 0.75
C TYR A 11 -0.84 -13.38 1.69
N PRO A 12 -0.01 -13.42 2.75
CA PRO A 12 0.10 -12.29 3.66
C PRO A 12 0.66 -11.07 2.92
N LEU A 13 0.20 -9.89 3.32
CA LEU A 13 0.77 -8.64 2.83
C LEU A 13 2.21 -8.47 3.35
N ASN A 14 3.01 -7.72 2.62
CA ASN A 14 4.37 -7.38 3.01
C ASN A 14 4.43 -6.63 4.36
N ASP A 15 5.41 -6.99 5.19
CA ASP A 15 5.54 -6.45 6.55
C ASP A 15 5.79 -4.94 6.57
N ASP A 16 6.59 -4.40 5.64
CA ASP A 16 6.84 -2.96 5.56
C ASP A 16 5.55 -2.21 5.21
N PHE A 17 4.74 -2.76 4.31
CA PHE A 17 3.44 -2.18 3.98
C PHE A 17 2.51 -2.17 5.19
N LEU A 18 2.44 -3.28 5.94
CA LEU A 18 1.63 -3.39 7.15
C LEU A 18 2.09 -2.41 8.23
N ALA A 19 3.41 -2.23 8.41
CA ALA A 19 3.96 -1.26 9.35
C ALA A 19 3.57 0.18 8.99
N ILE A 20 3.81 0.60 7.74
CA ILE A 20 3.49 1.95 7.26
C ILE A 20 1.99 2.24 7.39
N VAL A 21 1.14 1.32 6.95
CA VAL A 21 -0.32 1.49 7.06
C VAL A 21 -0.77 1.47 8.52
N GLY A 22 -0.19 0.61 9.35
CA GLY A 22 -0.47 0.54 10.78
C GLY A 22 -0.17 1.84 11.52
N GLU A 23 0.97 2.48 11.22
CA GLU A 23 1.37 3.74 11.85
C GLU A 23 0.47 4.92 11.46
N GLY A 24 -0.05 4.93 10.23
CA GLY A 24 -0.91 6.00 9.73
C GLY A 24 -2.41 5.80 9.92
N THR A 25 -2.86 4.61 10.33
CA THR A 25 -4.27 4.30 10.58
C THR A 25 -4.63 4.38 12.07
N ASN A 26 -5.93 4.38 12.39
CA ASN A 26 -6.46 4.52 13.77
C ASN A 26 -6.02 5.79 14.52
N ARG A 27 -5.55 6.81 13.80
CA ARG A 27 -5.22 8.14 14.35
C ARG A 27 -6.34 9.13 14.01
N ILE A 28 -6.72 9.95 14.98
CA ILE A 28 -7.63 11.09 14.76
C ILE A 28 -6.79 12.35 14.69
N PHE A 29 -6.73 12.94 13.50
CA PHE A 29 -6.03 14.20 13.29
C PHE A 29 -6.71 15.35 14.06
N SER A 30 -5.90 16.20 14.67
CA SER A 30 -6.30 17.47 15.25
C SER A 30 -5.41 18.61 14.72
N LYS A 31 -5.90 19.86 14.77
CA LYS A 31 -5.08 21.02 14.38
C LYS A 31 -3.81 21.20 15.23
N ALA A 32 -3.76 20.63 16.44
CA ALA A 32 -2.59 20.67 17.30
C ALA A 32 -1.42 19.84 16.72
N ASP A 33 -1.72 18.80 15.95
CA ASP A 33 -0.73 17.92 15.33
C ASP A 33 0.15 18.63 14.30
N ASN A 34 -0.33 19.74 13.74
CA ASN A 34 0.45 20.57 12.83
C ASN A 34 1.75 21.10 13.46
N LYS A 35 1.80 21.26 14.80
CA LYS A 35 3.03 21.67 15.49
C LYS A 35 4.10 20.58 15.51
N ARG A 36 3.70 19.31 15.34
CA ARG A 36 4.56 18.12 15.31
C ARG A 36 4.31 17.32 14.04
N TRP A 37 4.17 18.03 12.91
CA TRP A 37 3.65 17.46 11.66
C TRP A 37 4.40 16.19 11.23
N ALA A 38 5.73 16.19 11.31
CA ALA A 38 6.56 15.05 10.91
C ALA A 38 6.33 13.78 11.75
N GLU A 39 5.89 13.93 13.00
CA GLU A 39 5.61 12.81 13.91
C GLU A 39 4.13 12.39 13.84
N ALA A 40 3.23 13.38 13.79
CA ALA A 40 1.80 13.15 13.94
C ALA A 40 1.08 12.95 12.58
N THR A 41 1.37 13.82 11.61
CA THR A 41 0.66 13.87 10.33
C THR A 41 1.32 13.06 9.24
N ARG A 42 2.68 13.06 9.19
CA ARG A 42 3.43 12.34 8.16
C ARG A 42 3.03 10.86 8.04
N PRO A 43 2.89 10.06 9.13
CA PRO A 43 2.50 8.66 9.01
C PRO A 43 1.12 8.47 8.36
N ILE A 44 0.17 9.37 8.66
CA ILE A 44 -1.18 9.34 8.07
C ILE A 44 -1.10 9.53 6.55
N VAL A 45 -0.30 10.50 6.11
CA VAL A 45 -0.09 10.79 4.69
C VAL A 45 0.65 9.65 4.01
N GLU A 46 1.70 9.11 4.64
CA GLU A 46 2.49 8.00 4.10
C GLU A 46 1.64 6.73 3.93
N ALA A 47 0.81 6.38 4.91
CA ALA A 47 -0.13 5.27 4.82
C ALA A 47 -1.12 5.45 3.67
N PHE A 48 -1.70 6.65 3.53
CA PHE A 48 -2.62 6.95 2.45
C PHE A 48 -1.94 6.84 1.07
N LEU A 49 -0.77 7.46 0.91
CA LEU A 49 -0.05 7.45 -0.37
C LEU A 49 0.45 6.05 -0.74
N HIS A 50 0.91 5.25 0.24
CA HIS A 50 1.30 3.85 0.00
C HIS A 50 0.10 3.02 -0.46
N ALA A 51 -1.01 3.06 0.27
CA ALA A 51 -2.21 2.32 -0.11
C ALA A 51 -2.76 2.77 -1.48
N LYS A 52 -2.77 4.08 -1.75
CA LYS A 52 -3.18 4.65 -3.04
C LYS A 52 -2.31 4.14 -4.18
N TYR A 53 -0.98 4.16 -4.01
CA TYR A 53 -0.04 3.69 -5.02
C TYR A 53 -0.32 2.23 -5.40
N PHE A 54 -0.44 1.33 -4.41
CA PHE A 54 -0.71 -0.08 -4.69
C PHE A 54 -2.06 -0.28 -5.37
N LEU A 55 -3.12 0.41 -4.93
CA LEU A 55 -4.42 0.35 -5.60
C LEU A 55 -4.32 0.81 -7.07
N GLU A 56 -3.61 1.90 -7.35
CA GLU A 56 -3.41 2.41 -8.70
C GLU A 56 -2.63 1.41 -9.57
N MET A 57 -1.58 0.78 -9.05
CA MET A 57 -0.83 -0.24 -9.78
C MET A 57 -1.69 -1.49 -10.02
N MET A 58 -2.46 -1.95 -9.04
CA MET A 58 -3.37 -3.09 -9.20
C MET A 58 -4.43 -2.82 -10.26
N VAL A 59 -5.08 -1.65 -10.24
CA VAL A 59 -6.11 -1.28 -11.23
C VAL A 59 -5.51 -1.12 -12.62
N LYS A 60 -4.32 -0.51 -12.72
CA LYS A 60 -3.62 -0.34 -14.00
C LYS A 60 -3.27 -1.69 -14.61
N TYR A 61 -2.53 -2.53 -13.89
CA TYR A 61 -2.04 -3.79 -14.44
C TYR A 61 -3.12 -4.86 -14.57
N GLY A 62 -4.17 -4.82 -13.74
CA GLY A 62 -5.36 -5.66 -13.95
C GLY A 62 -6.15 -5.32 -15.21
N LYS A 63 -5.92 -4.15 -15.83
CA LYS A 63 -6.49 -3.78 -17.14
C LYS A 63 -5.52 -4.01 -18.30
N GLU A 64 -4.21 -3.87 -18.06
CA GLU A 64 -3.18 -3.94 -19.11
C GLU A 64 -2.62 -5.36 -19.32
N LEU A 65 -2.71 -6.25 -18.34
CA LEU A 65 -2.09 -7.57 -18.37
C LEU A 65 -3.13 -8.69 -18.24
N ASP A 66 -3.27 -9.49 -19.29
CA ASP A 66 -4.00 -10.77 -19.24
C ASP A 66 -3.08 -11.94 -18.84
N TYR A 67 -1.77 -11.80 -19.08
CA TYR A 67 -0.74 -12.82 -18.83
C TYR A 67 0.53 -12.20 -18.24
N PRO A 68 1.39 -12.99 -17.56
CA PRO A 68 2.67 -12.50 -17.05
C PRO A 68 3.52 -11.87 -18.16
N PRO A 69 4.01 -10.62 -17.99
CA PRO A 69 4.77 -9.92 -19.03
C PRO A 69 6.20 -10.47 -19.11
N VAL A 70 6.79 -10.47 -20.32
CA VAL A 70 8.18 -10.93 -20.54
C VAL A 70 9.19 -10.03 -19.80
N THR A 71 9.01 -8.72 -19.90
CA THR A 71 9.78 -7.74 -19.12
C THR A 71 8.90 -7.23 -18.00
N MET A 72 9.33 -7.39 -16.75
CA MET A 72 8.51 -7.03 -15.60
C MET A 72 8.48 -5.51 -15.37
N PRO A 73 7.32 -4.84 -15.53
CA PRO A 73 7.19 -3.44 -15.18
C PRO A 73 7.37 -3.24 -13.68
N SER A 74 8.02 -2.15 -13.26
CA SER A 74 8.28 -1.87 -11.84
C SER A 74 7.00 -1.79 -10.99
N GLY A 75 5.92 -1.22 -11.54
CA GLY A 75 4.64 -1.16 -10.83
C GLY A 75 3.98 -2.53 -10.66
N TRP A 76 4.15 -3.46 -11.62
CA TRP A 76 3.69 -4.83 -11.46
C TRP A 76 4.55 -5.58 -10.44
N ALA A 77 5.87 -5.38 -10.48
CA ALA A 77 6.78 -5.89 -9.47
C ALA A 77 6.41 -5.42 -8.06
N ALA A 78 5.95 -4.16 -7.91
CA ALA A 78 5.46 -3.65 -6.64
C ALA A 78 4.20 -4.40 -6.17
N VAL A 79 3.22 -4.65 -7.06
CA VAL A 79 2.02 -5.45 -6.71
C VAL A 79 2.42 -6.86 -6.24
N LEU A 80 3.36 -7.51 -6.90
CA LEU A 80 3.86 -8.82 -6.46
C LEU A 80 4.56 -8.73 -5.10
N TYR A 81 5.37 -7.69 -4.89
CA TYR A 81 6.03 -7.43 -3.61
C TYR A 81 5.02 -7.23 -2.48
N LEU A 82 3.91 -6.53 -2.73
CA LEU A 82 2.84 -6.35 -1.75
C LEU A 82 2.31 -7.66 -1.17
N TYR A 83 2.24 -8.73 -1.97
CA TYR A 83 1.77 -10.06 -1.55
C TYR A 83 2.91 -11.04 -1.27
N ASN A 84 4.14 -10.57 -1.07
CA ASN A 84 5.34 -11.40 -0.87
C ASN A 84 5.56 -12.46 -1.97
N LEU A 85 5.18 -12.14 -3.21
CA LEU A 85 5.35 -12.99 -4.38
C LEU A 85 6.65 -12.71 -5.14
N ARG A 86 7.52 -11.85 -4.59
CA ARG A 86 8.78 -11.40 -5.18
C ARG A 86 9.82 -11.15 -4.10
#